data_AF-A0A6I5R2I3-F1
#
_entry.id   AF-A0A6I5R2I3-F1
#
_cell.length_a   1.000
_cell.length_b   1.000
_cell.length_c   1.000
_cell.angle_alpha   90.00
_cell.angle_beta   90.00
_cell.angle_gamma   90.00
#
_symmetry.space_group_name_H-M   'P 1'
#
loop_
_entity.id
_entity.type
_entity.pdbx_description
1 polymer ?
#
loop_
_entity_poly.entity_id
_entity_poly.type
_entity_poly.pdbx_seq_one_letter_code
_entity_poly.pdbx_strand_id
1 'polypeptide(L)'
;MQQQLSGTAVESAELKQSERFWAQYWHQMWRRSPAVARARATAHLCAYLQESCYWASANVTVRFTTVQCTLADGFQIAITCLERILKGYNPDYGSNLQVYARNAFGNVIRDQLRQQQEVNICSDWGLLRRLSQTQLTQSLLAAGLTDATPTVLVWQCFKAICTPDPKKSTRGLPTPSPAQLAQMTERYNQLRYQLSPVPDAIDAQTVLAKLRQSVKAARAYLTPTVTSLNQPQYDDASKESLDDLSLAAGETPMEQLLTIEAYAERQQYVQQLERVLEQAIAALEPPSQALLALYYQQTLTQKEIAAHLNIKQYQVSRKLSRIRQQLLLSIAQWSQESLHISMESAVLASISELIHEWLQRRYRPELLKEPE
;
A
#
# COMPACT_ATOMS: atom_id res chain seq x y z
N MET A 1 20.23 -31.87 25.84
CA MET A 1 19.56 -30.60 25.46
C MET A 1 20.49 -29.53 24.89
N GLN A 2 21.75 -29.38 25.33
CA GLN A 2 22.68 -28.39 24.72
C GLN A 2 23.19 -28.76 23.32
N GLN A 3 23.25 -30.05 22.94
CA GLN A 3 23.70 -30.47 21.61
C GLN A 3 22.67 -30.26 20.48
N GLN A 4 21.36 -30.16 20.79
CA GLN A 4 20.32 -29.91 19.77
C GLN A 4 20.14 -28.42 19.42
N LEU A 5 20.49 -27.49 20.32
CA LEU A 5 20.46 -26.05 20.06
C LEU A 5 21.66 -25.57 19.24
N SER A 6 22.77 -26.30 19.26
CA SER A 6 23.94 -25.99 18.44
C SER A 6 23.78 -26.42 16.97
N GLY A 7 23.02 -27.48 16.70
CA GLY A 7 22.75 -27.95 15.33
C GLY A 7 21.86 -26.99 14.53
N THR A 8 20.78 -26.49 15.13
CA THR A 8 19.82 -25.57 14.48
C THR A 8 20.41 -24.19 14.18
N ALA A 9 21.32 -23.70 15.02
CA ALA A 9 22.02 -22.44 14.79
C ALA A 9 23.02 -22.51 13.61
N VAL A 10 23.67 -23.66 13.41
CA VAL A 10 24.60 -23.88 12.29
C VAL A 10 23.83 -24.12 10.99
N GLU A 11 22.77 -24.94 11.01
CA GLU A 11 21.89 -25.14 9.84
C GLU A 11 21.25 -23.82 9.37
N SER A 12 20.76 -23.00 10.29
CA SER A 12 20.16 -21.70 9.92
C SER A 12 21.17 -20.69 9.34
N ALA A 13 22.45 -20.80 9.70
CA ALA A 13 23.51 -19.96 9.14
C ALA A 13 23.91 -20.42 7.73
N GLU A 14 24.00 -21.74 7.51
CA GLU A 14 24.26 -22.35 6.20
C GLU A 14 23.10 -22.10 5.22
N LEU A 15 21.85 -22.23 5.68
CA LEU A 15 20.66 -21.92 4.90
C LEU A 15 20.66 -20.45 4.45
N LYS A 16 20.95 -19.51 5.36
CA LYS A 16 21.05 -18.07 5.03
C LYS A 16 22.20 -17.74 4.08
N GLN A 17 23.31 -18.47 4.16
CA GLN A 17 24.40 -18.34 3.17
C GLN A 17 23.98 -18.89 1.81
N SER A 18 23.31 -20.05 1.78
CA SER A 18 22.79 -20.65 0.55
C SER A 18 21.75 -19.75 -0.13
N GLU A 19 20.86 -19.16 0.67
CA GLU A 19 19.82 -18.24 0.22
C GLU A 19 20.43 -16.99 -0.42
N ARG A 20 21.39 -16.34 0.27
CA ARG A 20 22.09 -15.17 -0.27
C ARG A 20 22.82 -15.49 -1.57
N PHE A 21 23.46 -16.66 -1.63
CA PHE A 21 24.13 -17.13 -2.84
C PHE A 21 23.15 -17.25 -4.01
N TRP A 22 22.01 -17.93 -3.82
CA TRP A 22 21.02 -18.10 -4.87
C TRP A 22 20.38 -16.78 -5.30
N ALA A 23 20.03 -15.91 -4.35
CA ALA A 23 19.50 -14.58 -4.67
C ALA A 23 20.47 -13.75 -5.52
N GLN A 24 21.76 -13.78 -5.19
CA GLN A 24 22.81 -13.10 -5.96
C GLN A 24 23.03 -13.75 -7.33
N TYR A 25 23.05 -15.08 -7.40
CA TYR A 25 23.20 -15.83 -8.64
C TYR A 25 22.08 -15.48 -9.64
N TRP A 26 20.82 -15.56 -9.20
CA TRP A 26 19.67 -15.24 -10.06
C TRP A 26 19.63 -13.77 -10.44
N HIS A 27 20.04 -12.84 -9.55
CA HIS A 27 20.15 -11.42 -9.88
C HIS A 27 21.23 -11.13 -10.93
N GLN A 28 22.40 -11.76 -10.81
CA GLN A 28 23.48 -11.64 -11.81
C GLN A 28 23.05 -12.23 -13.16
N MET A 29 22.36 -13.37 -13.14
CA MET A 29 21.82 -13.99 -14.35
C MET A 29 20.77 -13.09 -15.01
N TRP A 30 19.87 -12.51 -14.22
CA TRP A 30 18.89 -11.54 -14.71
C TRP A 30 19.55 -10.32 -15.39
N ARG A 31 20.66 -9.80 -14.81
CA ARG A 31 21.42 -8.68 -15.39
C ARG A 31 22.16 -9.03 -16.68
N ARG A 32 22.86 -10.17 -16.71
CA ARG A 32 23.84 -10.52 -17.76
C ARG A 32 23.27 -11.35 -18.90
N SER A 33 22.13 -12.01 -18.71
CA SER A 33 21.65 -13.02 -19.66
C SER A 33 20.75 -12.47 -20.77
N PRO A 34 20.70 -13.17 -21.93
CA PRO A 34 19.74 -12.91 -23.00
C PRO A 34 18.29 -13.15 -22.56
N ALA A 35 17.33 -12.67 -23.35
CA ALA A 35 15.91 -12.55 -22.97
C ALA A 35 15.28 -13.82 -22.34
N VAL A 36 15.58 -15.00 -22.89
CA VAL A 36 15.01 -16.29 -22.41
C VAL A 36 15.52 -16.65 -21.00
N ALA A 37 16.81 -16.52 -20.76
CA ALA A 37 17.40 -16.78 -19.45
C ALA A 37 17.05 -15.69 -18.43
N ARG A 38 16.85 -14.45 -18.89
CA ARG A 38 16.32 -13.36 -18.07
C ARG A 38 14.90 -13.66 -17.57
N ALA A 39 14.01 -14.18 -18.41
CA ALA A 39 12.65 -14.53 -18.01
C ALA A 39 12.62 -15.59 -16.90
N ARG A 40 13.47 -16.63 -17.00
CA ARG A 40 13.62 -17.65 -15.95
C ARG A 40 14.14 -17.04 -14.65
N ALA A 41 15.16 -16.18 -14.74
CA ALA A 41 15.68 -15.47 -13.58
C ALA A 41 14.62 -14.57 -12.92
N THR A 42 13.82 -13.86 -13.72
CA THR A 42 12.69 -13.07 -13.23
C THR A 42 11.68 -13.93 -12.48
N ALA A 43 11.34 -15.12 -12.99
CA ALA A 43 10.40 -16.02 -12.33
C ALA A 43 10.92 -16.49 -10.96
N HIS A 44 12.19 -16.89 -10.87
CA HIS A 44 12.80 -17.29 -9.59
C HIS A 44 12.88 -16.12 -8.60
N LEU A 45 13.29 -14.94 -9.05
CA LEU A 45 13.35 -13.74 -8.20
C LEU A 45 11.96 -13.26 -7.79
N CYS A 46 10.96 -13.41 -8.66
CA CYS A 46 9.57 -13.12 -8.36
C CYS A 46 9.09 -14.01 -7.21
N ALA A 47 9.21 -15.33 -7.36
CA ALA A 47 8.84 -16.31 -6.34
C ALA A 47 9.56 -16.05 -5.00
N TYR A 48 10.88 -15.83 -5.05
CA TYR A 48 11.70 -15.53 -3.86
C TYR A 48 11.25 -14.25 -3.14
N LEU A 49 10.74 -13.25 -3.86
CA LEU A 49 10.34 -11.96 -3.30
C LEU A 49 8.85 -11.87 -2.95
N GLN A 50 8.04 -12.91 -3.20
CA GLN A 50 6.62 -12.90 -2.87
C GLN A 50 6.37 -12.63 -1.38
N GLU A 51 7.12 -13.27 -0.49
CA GLU A 51 6.97 -13.05 0.95
C GLU A 51 7.32 -11.60 1.35
N SER A 52 8.44 -11.08 0.84
CA SER A 52 8.84 -9.69 1.08
C SER A 52 7.81 -8.69 0.54
N CYS A 53 7.20 -8.99 -0.60
CA CYS A 53 6.12 -8.23 -1.20
C CYS A 53 4.86 -8.28 -0.31
N TYR A 54 4.43 -9.48 0.10
CA TYR A 54 3.28 -9.70 0.98
C TYR A 54 3.37 -8.88 2.26
N TRP A 55 4.49 -8.97 2.98
CA TRP A 55 4.67 -8.24 4.23
C TRP A 55 4.75 -6.73 4.01
N ALA A 56 5.37 -6.28 2.92
CA ALA A 56 5.36 -4.85 2.58
C ALA A 56 3.94 -4.34 2.33
N SER A 57 3.13 -5.10 1.58
CA SER A 57 1.75 -4.76 1.28
C SER A 57 0.88 -4.75 2.54
N ALA A 58 0.92 -5.80 3.35
CA ALA A 58 0.15 -5.88 4.60
C ALA A 58 0.45 -4.71 5.55
N ASN A 59 1.74 -4.40 5.73
CA ASN A 59 2.17 -3.30 6.60
C ASN A 59 1.71 -1.92 6.12
N VAL A 60 1.64 -1.72 4.80
CA VAL A 60 1.22 -0.44 4.24
C VAL A 60 -0.30 -0.34 4.23
N THR A 61 -1.04 -1.37 3.82
CA THR A 61 -2.51 -1.32 3.70
C THR A 61 -3.19 -1.10 5.05
N VAL A 62 -2.68 -1.68 6.14
CA VAL A 62 -3.20 -1.43 7.50
C VAL A 62 -3.10 0.05 7.91
N ARG A 63 -2.10 0.78 7.39
CA ARG A 63 -1.87 2.20 7.73
C ARG A 63 -2.71 3.16 6.91
N PHE A 64 -3.32 2.72 5.81
CA PHE A 64 -4.10 3.55 4.90
C PHE A 64 -5.57 3.12 4.86
N THR A 65 -6.24 3.14 6.03
CA THR A 65 -7.65 2.74 6.16
C THR A 65 -8.64 3.64 5.39
N THR A 66 -8.24 4.86 5.02
CA THR A 66 -9.09 5.83 4.32
C THR A 66 -9.16 5.60 2.80
N VAL A 67 -8.19 4.90 2.22
CA VAL A 67 -8.19 4.56 0.79
C VAL A 67 -8.64 3.12 0.66
N GLN A 68 -9.58 2.84 -0.26
CA GLN A 68 -10.00 1.48 -0.59
C GLN A 68 -8.86 0.73 -1.29
N CYS A 69 -7.89 0.25 -0.50
CA CYS A 69 -6.79 -0.58 -0.98
C CYS A 69 -6.75 -1.85 -0.14
N THR A 70 -7.11 -2.96 -0.76
CA THR A 70 -6.99 -4.28 -0.13
C THR A 70 -5.53 -4.76 -0.12
N LEU A 71 -5.27 -5.82 0.64
CA LEU A 71 -3.98 -6.50 0.62
C LEU A 71 -3.62 -6.99 -0.79
N ALA A 72 -4.60 -7.51 -1.53
CA ALA A 72 -4.41 -7.99 -2.90
C ALA A 72 -3.99 -6.84 -3.82
N ASP A 73 -4.64 -5.67 -3.71
CA ASP A 73 -4.28 -4.48 -4.48
C ASP A 73 -2.85 -4.04 -4.18
N GLY A 74 -2.50 -3.95 -2.89
CA GLY A 74 -1.15 -3.60 -2.44
C GLY A 74 -0.10 -4.58 -2.94
N PHE A 75 -0.42 -5.87 -3.03
CA PHE A 75 0.47 -6.89 -3.56
C PHE A 75 0.68 -6.73 -5.07
N GLN A 76 -0.40 -6.53 -5.83
CA GLN A 76 -0.34 -6.33 -7.28
C GLN A 76 0.43 -5.06 -7.66
N ILE A 77 0.19 -3.95 -6.94
CA ILE A 77 0.93 -2.70 -7.13
C ILE A 77 2.44 -2.90 -6.94
N ALA A 78 2.83 -3.66 -5.93
CA ALA A 78 4.23 -3.92 -5.62
C ALA A 78 4.88 -4.88 -6.62
N ILE A 79 4.25 -6.03 -6.89
CA ILE A 79 4.88 -7.09 -7.69
C ILE A 79 5.03 -6.71 -9.17
N THR A 80 4.11 -5.90 -9.71
CA THR A 80 4.24 -5.33 -11.07
C THR A 80 5.46 -4.42 -11.21
N CYS A 81 5.96 -3.86 -10.11
CA CYS A 81 7.17 -3.05 -10.07
C CYS A 81 8.47 -3.84 -9.86
N LEU A 82 8.41 -5.17 -9.86
CA LEU A 82 9.57 -6.04 -9.59
C LEU A 82 10.77 -5.69 -10.46
N GLU A 83 10.60 -5.53 -11.78
CA GLU A 83 11.72 -5.22 -12.67
C GLU A 83 12.41 -3.91 -12.30
N ARG A 84 11.64 -2.88 -11.95
CA ARG A 84 12.18 -1.58 -11.51
C ARG A 84 13.01 -1.72 -10.24
N ILE A 85 12.56 -2.55 -9.31
CA ILE A 85 13.25 -2.82 -8.04
C ILE A 85 14.54 -3.61 -8.30
N LEU A 86 14.51 -4.63 -9.17
CA LEU A 86 15.71 -5.40 -9.53
C LEU A 86 16.76 -4.53 -10.25
N LYS A 87 16.33 -3.56 -11.08
CA LYS A 87 17.23 -2.56 -11.70
C LYS A 87 17.91 -1.69 -10.65
N GLY A 88 17.17 -1.26 -9.63
CA GLY A 88 17.68 -0.39 -8.57
C GLY A 88 18.53 -1.09 -7.50
N TYR A 89 18.43 -2.41 -7.37
CA TYR A 89 19.21 -3.18 -6.38
C TYR A 89 20.68 -3.26 -6.77
N ASN A 90 21.58 -2.94 -5.82
CA ASN A 90 23.01 -3.19 -5.95
C ASN A 90 23.51 -4.02 -4.75
N PRO A 91 24.04 -5.24 -4.99
CA PRO A 91 24.53 -6.12 -3.93
C PRO A 91 25.74 -5.57 -3.15
N ASP A 92 26.50 -4.63 -3.73
CA ASP A 92 27.72 -4.08 -3.10
C ASP A 92 27.42 -3.22 -1.86
N TYR A 93 26.20 -2.70 -1.72
CA TYR A 93 25.79 -1.90 -0.55
C TYR A 93 25.45 -2.73 0.69
N GLY A 94 25.71 -4.04 0.69
CA GLY A 94 25.63 -4.92 1.86
C GLY A 94 24.23 -5.27 2.34
N SER A 95 23.17 -4.78 1.69
CA SER A 95 21.78 -5.15 2.00
C SER A 95 21.37 -6.45 1.30
N ASN A 96 20.74 -7.36 2.04
CA ASN A 96 20.09 -8.54 1.44
C ASN A 96 18.96 -8.06 0.49
N LEU A 97 18.85 -8.69 -0.67
CA LEU A 97 17.82 -8.43 -1.67
C LEU A 97 16.41 -8.40 -1.07
N GLN A 98 16.06 -9.30 -0.15
CA GLN A 98 14.76 -9.29 0.54
C GLN A 98 14.52 -8.00 1.33
N VAL A 99 15.50 -7.57 2.13
CA VAL A 99 15.38 -6.37 2.97
C VAL A 99 15.26 -5.14 2.10
N TYR A 100 16.07 -5.06 1.05
CA TYR A 100 15.96 -3.99 0.05
C TYR A 100 14.59 -3.99 -0.62
N ALA A 101 14.15 -5.15 -1.12
CA ALA A 101 12.90 -5.31 -1.84
C ALA A 101 11.69 -4.98 -0.96
N ARG A 102 11.64 -5.45 0.30
CA ARG A 102 10.58 -5.13 1.26
C ARG A 102 10.43 -3.61 1.43
N ASN A 103 11.54 -2.89 1.59
CA ASN A 103 11.53 -1.44 1.69
C ASN A 103 11.11 -0.76 0.38
N ALA A 104 11.62 -1.23 -0.75
CA ALA A 104 11.30 -0.70 -2.07
C ALA A 104 9.81 -0.90 -2.41
N PHE A 105 9.27 -2.10 -2.23
CA PHE A 105 7.84 -2.40 -2.37
C PHE A 105 7.01 -1.49 -1.45
N GLY A 106 7.37 -1.38 -0.18
CA GLY A 106 6.66 -0.53 0.77
C GLY A 106 6.68 0.96 0.40
N ASN A 107 7.73 1.46 -0.24
CA ASN A 107 7.78 2.82 -0.79
C ASN A 107 6.86 2.95 -2.00
N VAL A 108 6.91 2.01 -2.95
CA VAL A 108 6.07 2.02 -4.16
C VAL A 108 4.58 2.06 -3.80
N ILE A 109 4.14 1.21 -2.87
CA ILE A 109 2.73 1.19 -2.43
C ILE A 109 2.37 2.51 -1.76
N ARG A 110 3.22 3.02 -0.84
CA ARG A 110 2.97 4.30 -0.17
C ARG A 110 2.88 5.47 -1.14
N ASP A 111 3.76 5.52 -2.13
CA ASP A 111 3.76 6.60 -3.11
C ASP A 111 2.51 6.52 -3.99
N GLN A 112 2.07 5.32 -4.37
CA GLN A 112 0.82 5.13 -5.11
C GLN A 112 -0.41 5.57 -4.29
N LEU A 113 -0.50 5.13 -3.03
CA LEU A 113 -1.61 5.48 -2.15
C LEU A 113 -1.64 6.98 -1.82
N ARG A 114 -0.46 7.59 -1.63
CA ARG A 114 -0.35 9.06 -1.49
C ARG A 114 -0.84 9.76 -2.73
N GLN A 115 -0.44 9.33 -3.93
CA GLN A 115 -0.91 9.93 -5.17
C GLN A 115 -2.43 9.83 -5.30
N GLN A 116 -3.02 8.67 -5.01
CA GLN A 116 -4.48 8.49 -5.03
C GLN A 116 -5.19 9.39 -4.01
N GLN A 117 -4.68 9.45 -2.78
CA GLN A 117 -5.25 10.32 -1.74
C GLN A 117 -5.14 11.81 -2.12
N GLU A 118 -4.03 12.22 -2.73
CA GLU A 118 -3.85 13.59 -3.19
C GLU A 118 -4.77 13.94 -4.35
N VAL A 119 -5.01 13.02 -5.28
CA VAL A 119 -6.00 13.19 -6.37
C VAL A 119 -7.41 13.38 -5.79
N ASN A 120 -7.75 12.64 -4.73
CA ASN A 120 -9.05 12.75 -4.07
C ASN A 120 -9.24 14.08 -3.32
N ILE A 121 -8.18 14.63 -2.73
CA ILE A 121 -8.25 15.87 -1.93
C ILE A 121 -8.09 17.14 -2.78
N CYS A 122 -7.38 17.07 -3.91
CA CYS A 122 -7.14 18.26 -4.74
C CYS A 122 -8.39 18.69 -5.52
N SER A 123 -8.58 20.00 -5.65
CA SER A 123 -9.50 20.55 -6.65
C SER A 123 -9.01 20.22 -8.06
N ASP A 124 -9.91 20.22 -9.04
CA ASP A 124 -9.61 19.93 -10.45
C ASP A 124 -8.41 20.75 -10.97
N TRP A 125 -8.36 22.03 -10.61
CA TRP A 125 -7.30 22.96 -11.01
C TRP A 125 -6.01 22.75 -10.22
N GLY A 126 -6.12 22.39 -8.93
CA GLY A 126 -5.00 21.97 -8.11
C GLY A 126 -4.32 20.72 -8.65
N LEU A 127 -5.11 19.75 -9.11
CA LEU A 127 -4.63 18.53 -9.75
C LEU A 127 -3.86 18.85 -11.03
N LEU A 128 -4.44 19.63 -11.96
CA LEU A 128 -3.76 20.00 -13.21
C LEU A 128 -2.39 20.63 -12.97
N ARG A 129 -2.26 21.53 -11.99
CA ARG A 129 -0.97 22.18 -11.72
C ARG A 129 0.08 21.19 -11.18
N ARG A 130 -0.35 20.16 -10.45
CA ARG A 130 0.56 19.17 -9.86
C ARG A 130 1.00 18.07 -10.82
N LEU A 131 0.22 17.78 -11.86
CA LEU A 131 0.60 16.80 -12.87
C LEU A 131 1.97 17.12 -13.46
N SER A 132 2.73 16.08 -13.79
CA SER A 132 3.87 16.21 -14.70
C SER A 132 3.38 16.18 -16.14
N GLN A 133 4.19 16.69 -17.07
CA GLN A 133 3.89 16.58 -18.49
C GLN A 133 3.78 15.10 -18.93
N THR A 134 4.60 14.23 -18.36
CA THR A 134 4.57 12.78 -18.63
C THR A 134 3.27 12.14 -18.19
N GLN A 135 2.81 12.43 -16.96
CA GLN A 135 1.54 11.91 -16.42
C GLN A 135 0.34 12.40 -17.24
N LEU A 136 0.32 13.68 -17.62
CA LEU A 136 -0.76 14.22 -18.44
C LEU A 136 -0.80 13.60 -19.85
N THR A 137 0.37 13.40 -20.45
CA THR A 137 0.43 12.78 -21.79
C THR A 137 -0.08 11.34 -21.71
N GLN A 138 0.36 10.58 -20.70
CA GLN A 138 -0.09 9.21 -20.50
C GLN A 138 -1.59 9.12 -20.20
N SER A 139 -2.14 10.02 -19.38
CA SER A 139 -3.57 10.03 -19.08
C SER A 139 -4.43 10.39 -20.30
N LEU A 140 -3.96 11.31 -21.16
CA LEU A 140 -4.65 11.66 -22.40
C LEU A 140 -4.60 10.54 -23.44
N LEU A 141 -3.45 9.89 -23.61
CA LEU A 141 -3.31 8.71 -24.47
C LEU A 141 -4.21 7.56 -23.99
N ALA A 142 -4.24 7.30 -22.67
CA ALA A 142 -5.11 6.29 -22.07
C ALA A 142 -6.60 6.62 -22.23
N ALA A 143 -6.96 7.90 -22.32
CA ALA A 143 -8.32 8.35 -22.63
C ALA A 143 -8.68 8.24 -24.13
N GLY A 144 -7.80 7.69 -24.97
CA GLY A 144 -8.03 7.46 -26.39
C GLY A 144 -7.70 8.64 -27.31
N LEU A 145 -6.98 9.66 -26.83
CA LEU A 145 -6.51 10.73 -27.73
C LEU A 145 -5.29 10.27 -28.51
N THR A 146 -5.36 10.30 -29.85
CA THR A 146 -4.25 9.93 -30.73
C THR A 146 -3.11 10.96 -30.72
N ASP A 147 -3.44 12.25 -30.51
CA ASP A 147 -2.48 13.33 -30.35
C ASP A 147 -2.79 14.18 -29.10
N ALA A 148 -1.90 14.09 -28.11
CA ALA A 148 -2.00 14.84 -26.86
C ALA A 148 -1.28 16.20 -26.91
N THR A 149 -0.50 16.48 -27.96
CA THR A 149 0.38 17.67 -28.02
C THR A 149 -0.38 19.01 -27.93
N PRO A 150 -1.55 19.20 -28.58
CA PRO A 150 -2.27 20.48 -28.49
C PRO A 150 -2.85 20.69 -27.09
N THR A 151 -3.32 19.62 -26.44
CA THR A 151 -3.90 19.66 -25.10
C THR A 151 -2.82 19.88 -24.03
N VAL A 152 -1.63 19.30 -24.21
CA VAL A 152 -0.45 19.57 -23.36
C VAL A 152 -0.02 21.03 -23.46
N LEU A 153 -0.06 21.65 -24.66
CA LEU A 153 0.26 23.06 -24.83
C LEU A 153 -0.73 23.98 -24.09
N VAL A 154 -2.03 23.68 -24.13
CA VAL A 154 -3.06 24.39 -23.33
C VAL A 154 -2.73 24.29 -21.83
N TRP A 155 -2.32 23.12 -21.36
CA TRP A 155 -1.91 22.91 -19.98
C TRP A 155 -0.62 23.67 -19.59
N GLN A 156 0.35 23.80 -20.50
CA GLN A 156 1.53 24.62 -20.27
C GLN A 156 1.15 26.11 -20.13
N CYS A 157 0.23 26.59 -20.97
CA CYS A 157 -0.32 27.95 -20.86
C CYS A 157 -1.03 28.16 -19.52
N PHE A 158 -1.80 27.17 -19.06
CA PHE A 158 -2.43 27.17 -17.73
C PHE A 158 -1.41 27.29 -16.60
N LYS A 159 -0.35 26.46 -16.59
CA LYS A 159 0.68 26.50 -15.55
C LYS A 159 1.38 27.86 -15.46
N ALA A 160 1.60 28.50 -16.61
CA ALA A 160 2.31 29.75 -16.70
C ALA A 160 1.47 30.97 -16.26
N ILE A 161 0.14 30.93 -16.44
CA ILE A 161 -0.75 32.07 -16.15
C ILE A 161 -1.44 31.92 -14.79
N CYS A 162 -1.84 30.72 -14.39
CA CYS A 162 -2.55 30.47 -13.14
C CYS A 162 -1.59 30.19 -11.98
N THR A 163 -0.80 31.20 -11.56
CA THR A 163 0.10 31.10 -10.40
C THR A 163 -0.67 31.27 -9.06
N PRO A 164 -0.57 30.32 -8.10
CA PRO A 164 -1.11 30.48 -6.77
C PRO A 164 -0.35 31.57 -6.02
N ASP A 165 -1.10 32.34 -5.23
CA ASP A 165 -0.54 33.21 -4.20
C ASP A 165 0.30 32.35 -3.23
N PRO A 166 1.56 32.72 -2.92
CA PRO A 166 2.43 31.94 -2.03
C PRO A 166 1.82 31.70 -0.62
N LYS A 167 0.80 32.45 -0.22
CA LYS A 167 0.09 32.29 1.06
C LYS A 167 -1.10 31.32 1.01
N LYS A 168 -1.56 30.87 -0.18
CA LYS A 168 -2.72 29.99 -0.34
C LYS A 168 -2.30 28.59 -0.80
N SER A 169 -2.90 27.57 -0.19
CA SER A 169 -2.63 26.16 -0.54
C SER A 169 -2.98 25.90 -2.01
N THR A 170 -2.04 25.30 -2.74
CA THR A 170 -2.20 24.86 -4.14
C THR A 170 -3.30 23.80 -4.32
N ARG A 171 -3.76 23.17 -3.22
CA ARG A 171 -4.80 22.12 -3.24
C ARG A 171 -6.20 22.65 -3.55
N GLY A 172 -6.46 23.94 -3.24
CA GLY A 172 -7.77 24.59 -3.43
C GLY A 172 -7.71 25.73 -4.43
N LEU A 173 -7.03 25.54 -5.57
CA LEU A 173 -6.99 26.55 -6.63
C LEU A 173 -8.41 26.80 -7.17
N PRO A 174 -8.89 28.06 -7.19
CA PRO A 174 -10.18 28.40 -7.74
C PRO A 174 -10.18 28.26 -9.27
N THR A 175 -11.38 28.16 -9.84
CA THR A 175 -11.59 28.18 -11.29
C THR A 175 -10.90 29.39 -11.93
N PRO A 176 -10.22 29.22 -13.08
CA PRO A 176 -9.55 30.32 -13.77
C PRO A 176 -10.54 31.44 -14.11
N SER A 177 -10.14 32.69 -13.85
CA SER A 177 -11.00 33.85 -14.12
C SER A 177 -11.18 34.08 -15.63
N PRO A 178 -12.24 34.78 -16.07
CA PRO A 178 -12.44 35.09 -17.49
C PRO A 178 -11.25 35.82 -18.13
N ALA A 179 -10.59 36.69 -17.36
CA ALA A 179 -9.38 37.40 -17.80
C ALA A 179 -8.18 36.45 -17.98
N GLN A 180 -8.01 35.47 -17.08
CA GLN A 180 -6.95 34.46 -17.21
C GLN A 180 -7.22 33.54 -18.41
N LEU A 181 -8.47 33.16 -18.66
CA LEU A 181 -8.85 32.37 -19.83
C LEU A 181 -8.56 33.12 -21.15
N ALA A 182 -8.83 34.42 -21.21
CA ALA A 182 -8.49 35.24 -22.37
C ALA A 182 -6.97 35.25 -22.62
N GLN A 183 -6.16 35.48 -21.58
CA GLN A 183 -4.69 35.44 -21.68
C GLN A 183 -4.16 34.06 -22.09
N MET A 184 -4.78 32.98 -21.61
CA MET A 184 -4.42 31.62 -21.99
C MET A 184 -4.72 31.34 -23.46
N THR A 185 -5.87 31.84 -23.94
CA THR A 185 -6.31 31.69 -25.33
C THR A 185 -5.37 32.42 -26.28
N GLU A 186 -5.04 33.67 -25.97
CA GLU A 186 -4.10 34.47 -26.74
C GLU A 186 -2.71 33.79 -26.81
N ARG A 187 -2.19 33.37 -25.66
CA ARG A 187 -0.90 32.69 -25.57
C ARG A 187 -0.88 31.37 -26.33
N TYR A 188 -1.95 30.57 -26.26
CA TYR A 188 -2.06 29.35 -27.04
C TYR A 188 -2.06 29.66 -28.55
N ASN A 189 -2.84 30.65 -28.99
CA ASN A 189 -2.94 31.01 -30.40
C ASN A 189 -1.62 31.58 -30.97
N GLN A 190 -0.74 32.11 -30.11
CA GLN A 190 0.64 32.46 -30.46
C GLN A 190 1.55 31.23 -30.55
N LEU A 191 1.45 30.30 -29.60
CA LEU A 191 2.33 29.12 -29.51
C LEU A 191 1.95 27.97 -30.45
N ARG A 192 0.71 27.93 -30.96
CA ARG A 192 0.22 26.85 -31.85
C ARG A 192 1.06 26.68 -33.12
N TYR A 193 1.70 27.74 -33.60
CA TYR A 193 2.57 27.70 -34.79
C TYR A 193 3.85 26.89 -34.57
N GLN A 194 4.17 26.55 -33.32
CA GLN A 194 5.32 25.70 -32.97
C GLN A 194 4.99 24.20 -33.05
N LEU A 195 3.71 23.84 -33.24
CA LEU A 195 3.27 22.45 -33.39
C LEU A 195 3.11 22.08 -34.87
N SER A 196 3.37 20.81 -35.20
CA SER A 196 3.19 20.25 -36.54
C SER A 196 2.35 18.98 -36.44
N PRO A 197 1.14 18.94 -37.03
CA PRO A 197 0.47 20.01 -37.79
C PRO A 197 0.03 21.20 -36.92
N VAL A 198 -0.10 22.39 -37.54
CA VAL A 198 -0.57 23.60 -36.84
C VAL A 198 -2.04 23.44 -36.47
N PRO A 199 -2.40 23.45 -35.18
CA PRO A 199 -3.80 23.32 -34.76
C PRO A 199 -4.62 24.58 -35.07
N ASP A 200 -5.94 24.40 -35.20
CA ASP A 200 -6.87 25.51 -35.37
C ASP A 200 -6.84 26.49 -34.19
N ALA A 201 -7.25 27.74 -34.46
CA ALA A 201 -7.34 28.74 -33.41
C ALA A 201 -8.47 28.34 -32.47
N ILE A 202 -8.21 28.39 -31.17
CA ILE A 202 -9.21 28.04 -30.17
C ILE A 202 -9.71 29.29 -29.47
N ASP A 203 -10.95 29.21 -28.99
CA ASP A 203 -11.60 30.22 -28.16
C ASP A 203 -11.45 29.89 -26.66
N ALA A 204 -11.83 30.84 -25.81
CA ALA A 204 -11.74 30.67 -24.37
C ALA A 204 -12.59 29.51 -23.82
N GLN A 205 -13.70 29.19 -24.48
CA GLN A 205 -14.55 28.06 -24.10
C GLN A 205 -13.90 26.72 -24.46
N THR A 206 -13.27 26.60 -25.63
CA THR A 206 -12.55 25.39 -26.04
C THR A 206 -11.31 25.16 -25.19
N VAL A 207 -10.60 26.23 -24.77
CA VAL A 207 -9.52 26.14 -23.77
C VAL A 207 -10.03 25.52 -22.48
N LEU A 208 -11.14 26.02 -21.96
CA LEU A 208 -11.75 25.51 -20.73
C LEU A 208 -12.20 24.05 -20.88
N ALA A 209 -12.80 23.69 -22.02
CA ALA A 209 -13.22 22.33 -22.33
C ALA A 209 -12.03 21.35 -22.36
N LYS A 210 -10.93 21.72 -23.04
CA LYS A 210 -9.71 20.91 -23.09
C LYS A 210 -9.05 20.71 -21.72
N LEU A 211 -9.09 21.73 -20.86
CA LEU A 211 -8.60 21.61 -19.47
C LEU A 211 -9.49 20.69 -18.64
N ARG A 212 -10.82 20.82 -18.73
CA ARG A 212 -11.77 19.91 -18.06
C ARG A 212 -11.60 18.47 -18.53
N GLN A 213 -11.40 18.26 -19.83
CA GLN A 213 -11.08 16.95 -20.39
C GLN A 213 -9.77 16.40 -19.82
N SER A 214 -8.75 17.24 -19.69
CA SER A 214 -7.47 16.87 -19.08
C SER A 214 -7.61 16.45 -17.61
N VAL A 215 -8.44 17.16 -16.84
CA VAL A 215 -8.78 16.78 -15.45
C VAL A 215 -9.48 15.43 -15.43
N LYS A 216 -10.53 15.25 -16.25
CA LYS A 216 -11.31 14.01 -16.29
C LYS A 216 -10.42 12.82 -16.66
N ALA A 217 -9.59 12.97 -17.68
CA ALA A 217 -8.63 11.95 -18.11
C ALA A 217 -7.60 11.66 -17.00
N ALA A 218 -7.05 12.69 -16.35
CA ALA A 218 -6.11 12.51 -15.25
C ALA A 218 -6.72 11.82 -14.03
N ARG A 219 -7.94 12.20 -13.63
CA ARG A 219 -8.67 11.52 -12.54
C ARG A 219 -8.97 10.07 -12.90
N ALA A 220 -9.49 9.78 -14.09
CA ALA A 220 -9.76 8.42 -14.52
C ALA A 220 -8.49 7.55 -14.58
N TYR A 221 -7.37 8.13 -15.01
CA TYR A 221 -6.08 7.42 -15.09
C TYR A 221 -5.44 7.17 -13.71
N LEU A 222 -5.49 8.16 -12.81
CA LEU A 222 -4.84 8.05 -11.49
C LEU A 222 -5.72 7.38 -10.43
N THR A 223 -7.03 7.44 -10.60
CA THR A 223 -8.04 6.81 -9.76
C THR A 223 -9.08 6.15 -10.67
N PRO A 224 -8.80 4.94 -11.20
CA PRO A 224 -9.79 4.20 -11.96
C PRO A 224 -10.99 3.96 -11.05
N THR A 225 -12.15 4.46 -11.46
CA THR A 225 -13.39 4.28 -10.71
C THR A 225 -13.84 2.84 -10.88
N VAL A 226 -13.72 2.05 -9.82
CA VAL A 226 -14.37 0.75 -9.75
C VAL A 226 -15.85 1.01 -9.46
N THR A 227 -16.63 1.17 -10.51
CA THR A 227 -18.09 1.26 -10.37
C THR A 227 -18.63 -0.16 -10.24
N SER A 228 -19.35 -0.43 -9.15
CA SER A 228 -20.05 -1.70 -8.98
C SER A 228 -21.10 -1.85 -10.08
N LEU A 229 -21.07 -2.97 -10.79
CA LEU A 229 -22.10 -3.35 -11.76
C LEU A 229 -23.50 -3.45 -11.13
N ASN A 230 -23.57 -3.60 -9.80
CA ASN A 230 -24.81 -3.70 -9.04
C ASN A 230 -25.30 -2.35 -8.49
N GLN A 231 -24.73 -1.22 -8.92
CA GLN A 231 -25.21 0.08 -8.46
C GLN A 231 -26.56 0.38 -9.15
N PRO A 232 -27.67 0.51 -8.41
CA PRO A 232 -28.96 0.79 -9.02
C PRO A 232 -28.91 2.17 -9.68
N GLN A 233 -28.94 2.19 -11.01
CA GLN A 233 -29.16 3.41 -11.77
C GLN A 233 -30.65 3.71 -11.70
N TYR A 234 -31.03 4.66 -10.84
CA TYR A 234 -32.34 5.30 -10.92
C TYR A 234 -32.33 6.25 -12.12
N ASP A 235 -32.44 5.70 -13.32
CA ASP A 235 -32.89 6.46 -14.48
C ASP A 235 -33.97 5.66 -15.20
N ASP A 236 -35.14 6.29 -15.27
CA ASP A 236 -36.38 5.75 -15.78
C ASP A 236 -36.24 5.64 -17.31
N ALA A 237 -36.31 4.42 -17.84
CA ALA A 237 -36.22 4.07 -19.27
C ALA A 237 -34.82 4.03 -19.91
N SER A 238 -33.98 3.06 -19.53
CA SER A 238 -33.14 2.36 -20.51
C SER A 238 -32.65 1.02 -19.99
N LYS A 239 -32.81 0.00 -20.84
CA LYS A 239 -32.37 -1.40 -20.72
C LYS A 239 -31.16 -1.58 -19.81
N GLU A 240 -31.27 -2.51 -18.86
CA GLU A 240 -30.13 -3.00 -18.09
C GLU A 240 -28.98 -3.35 -19.05
N SER A 241 -27.82 -2.72 -18.86
CA SER A 241 -26.59 -2.98 -19.63
C SER A 241 -25.99 -4.38 -19.35
N LEU A 242 -26.78 -5.29 -18.76
CA LEU A 242 -26.44 -6.67 -18.45
C LEU A 242 -26.77 -7.64 -19.60
N ASP A 243 -27.64 -7.24 -20.52
CA ASP A 243 -28.05 -8.10 -21.65
C ASP A 243 -26.95 -8.30 -22.72
N ASP A 244 -25.85 -7.54 -22.66
CA ASP A 244 -24.80 -7.54 -23.71
C ASP A 244 -23.44 -8.12 -23.26
N LEU A 245 -23.35 -8.69 -22.05
CA LEU A 245 -22.12 -9.32 -21.54
C LEU A 245 -22.29 -10.84 -21.38
N SER A 246 -22.44 -11.53 -22.51
CA SER A 246 -22.24 -12.98 -22.56
C SER A 246 -20.78 -13.32 -22.80
N LEU A 247 -19.93 -13.26 -21.76
CA LEU A 247 -18.64 -13.95 -21.77
C LEU A 247 -18.39 -14.62 -20.42
N ALA A 248 -18.33 -15.95 -20.49
CA ALA A 248 -18.04 -16.88 -19.41
C ALA A 248 -16.71 -16.57 -18.71
N ALA A 249 -16.78 -16.00 -17.51
CA ALA A 249 -15.79 -16.13 -16.43
C ALA A 249 -16.37 -15.61 -15.10
N GLY A 250 -17.65 -15.89 -14.83
CA GLY A 250 -18.17 -15.76 -13.47
C GLY A 250 -17.54 -16.85 -12.62
N GLU A 251 -16.93 -16.48 -11.50
CA GLU A 251 -16.44 -17.39 -10.47
C GLU A 251 -17.43 -18.54 -10.30
N THR A 252 -16.97 -19.77 -10.47
CA THR A 252 -17.88 -20.91 -10.40
C THR A 252 -18.50 -20.97 -9.00
N PRO A 253 -19.76 -21.42 -8.84
CA PRO A 253 -20.35 -21.59 -7.50
C PRO A 253 -19.50 -22.43 -6.54
N MET A 254 -18.67 -23.31 -7.09
CA MET A 254 -17.65 -24.08 -6.35
C MET A 254 -16.52 -23.20 -5.79
N GLU A 255 -16.05 -22.23 -6.57
CA GLU A 255 -15.00 -21.28 -6.16
C GLU A 255 -15.51 -20.32 -5.08
N GLN A 256 -16.79 -19.94 -5.16
CA GLN A 256 -17.48 -19.21 -4.09
C GLN A 256 -17.63 -20.04 -2.81
N LEU A 257 -17.93 -21.34 -2.91
CA LEU A 257 -17.97 -22.23 -1.75
C LEU A 257 -16.59 -22.43 -1.10
N LEU A 258 -15.54 -22.62 -1.91
CA LEU A 258 -14.16 -22.74 -1.42
C LEU A 258 -13.67 -21.49 -0.71
N THR A 259 -14.04 -20.30 -1.18
CA THR A 259 -13.68 -19.04 -0.52
C THR A 259 -14.44 -18.84 0.79
N ILE A 260 -15.71 -19.25 0.86
CA ILE A 260 -16.50 -19.21 2.11
C ILE A 260 -15.93 -20.20 3.14
N GLU A 261 -15.60 -21.43 2.74
CA GLU A 261 -15.00 -22.43 3.63
C GLU A 261 -13.64 -21.96 4.16
N ALA A 262 -12.74 -21.50 3.27
CA ALA A 262 -11.44 -20.98 3.67
C ALA A 262 -11.55 -19.75 4.60
N TYR A 263 -12.56 -18.90 4.40
CA TYR A 263 -12.83 -17.77 5.29
C TYR A 263 -13.31 -18.25 6.67
N ALA A 264 -14.21 -19.23 6.73
CA ALA A 264 -14.71 -19.79 7.97
C ALA A 264 -13.59 -20.46 8.79
N GLU A 265 -12.73 -21.25 8.14
CA GLU A 265 -11.55 -21.85 8.77
C GLU A 265 -10.61 -20.78 9.33
N ARG A 266 -10.34 -19.73 8.55
CA ARG A 266 -9.50 -18.60 8.99
C ARG A 266 -10.08 -17.88 10.21
N GLN A 267 -11.40 -17.67 10.25
CA GLN A 267 -12.07 -17.07 11.39
C GLN A 267 -11.96 -17.94 12.64
N GLN A 268 -12.07 -19.27 12.50
CA GLN A 268 -11.88 -20.20 13.61
C GLN A 268 -10.46 -20.13 14.17
N TYR A 269 -9.44 -20.07 13.31
CA TYR A 269 -8.05 -19.91 13.77
C TYR A 269 -7.81 -18.59 14.48
N VAL A 270 -8.37 -17.49 13.98
CA VAL A 270 -8.27 -16.18 14.66
C VAL A 270 -8.91 -16.24 16.05
N GLN A 271 -10.12 -16.79 16.16
CA GLN A 271 -10.81 -16.91 17.45
C GLN A 271 -10.05 -17.80 18.44
N GLN A 272 -9.43 -18.88 17.98
CA GLN A 272 -8.61 -19.75 18.83
C GLN A 272 -7.36 -19.02 19.33
N LEU A 273 -6.68 -18.28 18.45
CA LEU A 273 -5.51 -17.50 18.78
C LEU A 273 -5.85 -16.38 19.79
N GLU A 274 -6.97 -15.70 19.62
CA GLU A 274 -7.47 -14.70 20.57
C GLU A 274 -7.72 -15.32 21.95
N ARG A 275 -8.36 -16.49 22.04
CA ARG A 275 -8.58 -17.18 23.32
C ARG A 275 -7.26 -17.57 24.00
N VAL A 276 -6.28 -18.04 23.24
CA VAL A 276 -4.94 -18.40 23.79
C VAL A 276 -4.26 -17.16 24.36
N LEU A 277 -4.34 -16.03 23.67
CA LEU A 277 -3.82 -14.76 24.16
C LEU A 277 -4.55 -14.28 25.43
N GLU A 278 -5.88 -14.38 25.47
CA GLU A 278 -6.67 -14.02 26.64
C GLU A 278 -6.33 -14.89 27.86
N GLN A 279 -6.19 -16.20 27.66
CA GLN A 279 -5.76 -17.13 28.71
C GLN A 279 -4.34 -16.83 29.18
N ALA A 280 -3.42 -16.55 28.24
CA ALA A 280 -2.04 -16.20 28.57
C ALA A 280 -1.96 -14.89 29.37
N ILE A 281 -2.80 -13.90 29.05
CA ILE A 281 -2.91 -12.64 29.82
C ILE A 281 -3.51 -12.89 31.20
N ALA A 282 -4.58 -13.70 31.29
CA ALA A 282 -5.21 -14.05 32.56
C ALA A 282 -4.26 -14.83 33.50
N ALA A 283 -3.33 -15.60 32.94
CA ALA A 283 -2.29 -16.32 33.68
C ALA A 283 -1.11 -15.43 34.13
N LEU A 284 -1.01 -14.18 33.66
CA LEU A 284 -0.01 -13.23 34.15
C LEU A 284 -0.32 -12.81 35.59
N GLU A 285 0.73 -12.53 36.37
CA GLU A 285 0.56 -11.99 37.72
C GLU A 285 -0.23 -10.66 37.71
N PRO A 286 -1.07 -10.38 38.73
CA PRO A 286 -1.84 -9.13 38.83
C PRO A 286 -1.04 -7.83 38.59
N PRO A 287 0.21 -7.64 39.10
CA PRO A 287 1.01 -6.46 38.79
C PRO A 287 1.41 -6.34 37.31
N SER A 288 1.52 -7.45 36.59
CA SER A 288 1.86 -7.49 35.16
C SER A 288 0.65 -7.16 34.29
N GLN A 289 -0.55 -7.59 34.68
CA GLN A 289 -1.81 -7.19 34.03
C GLN A 289 -2.08 -5.68 34.21
N ALA A 290 -1.87 -5.15 35.42
CA ALA A 290 -1.98 -3.72 35.70
C ALA A 290 -0.99 -2.90 34.86
N LEU A 291 0.25 -3.38 34.68
CA LEU A 291 1.25 -2.76 33.82
C LEU A 291 0.79 -2.68 32.35
N LEU A 292 0.16 -3.74 31.83
CA LEU A 292 -0.39 -3.74 30.46
C LEU A 292 -1.54 -2.74 30.32
N ALA A 293 -2.44 -2.66 31.30
CA ALA A 293 -3.53 -1.68 31.32
C ALA A 293 -2.99 -0.24 31.35
N LEU A 294 -2.03 0.07 32.24
CA LEU A 294 -1.41 1.40 32.32
C LEU A 294 -0.71 1.79 31.00
N TYR A 295 -0.06 0.84 30.34
CA TYR A 295 0.69 1.09 29.11
C TYR A 295 -0.20 1.19 27.86
N TYR A 296 -1.16 0.28 27.66
CA TYR A 296 -1.97 0.22 26.45
C TYR A 296 -3.34 0.90 26.57
N GLN A 297 -3.95 0.90 27.76
CA GLN A 297 -5.28 1.50 27.98
C GLN A 297 -5.19 2.98 28.35
N GLN A 298 -4.25 3.34 29.22
CA GLN A 298 -4.06 4.73 29.67
C GLN A 298 -3.00 5.48 28.86
N THR A 299 -2.33 4.80 27.90
CA THR A 299 -1.29 5.36 27.02
C THR A 299 -0.16 6.10 27.77
N LEU A 300 0.09 5.74 29.02
CA LEU A 300 1.10 6.40 29.85
C LEU A 300 2.50 6.08 29.32
N THR A 301 3.36 7.09 29.33
CA THR A 301 4.76 6.92 28.98
C THR A 301 5.47 6.06 30.02
N GLN A 302 6.54 5.37 29.62
CA GLN A 302 7.32 4.53 30.55
C GLN A 302 7.85 5.31 31.77
N LYS A 303 8.02 6.64 31.64
CA LYS A 303 8.41 7.54 32.73
C LYS A 303 7.27 7.77 33.73
N GLU A 304 6.04 7.94 33.24
CA GLU A 304 4.85 8.13 34.08
C GLU A 304 4.47 6.82 34.78
N ILE A 305 4.57 5.68 34.09
CA ILE A 305 4.36 4.35 34.71
C ILE A 305 5.40 4.08 35.80
N ALA A 306 6.65 4.48 35.57
CA ALA A 306 7.72 4.38 36.56
C ALA A 306 7.40 5.19 37.83
N ALA A 307 6.90 6.40 37.67
CA ALA A 307 6.45 7.24 38.78
C ALA A 307 5.23 6.64 39.51
N HIS A 308 4.24 6.13 38.76
CA HIS A 308 3.00 5.59 39.31
C HIS A 308 3.19 4.26 40.07
N LEU A 309 4.17 3.45 39.64
CA LEU A 309 4.50 2.16 40.27
C LEU A 309 5.70 2.25 41.23
N ASN A 310 6.26 3.44 41.44
CA ASN A 310 7.46 3.70 42.23
C ASN A 310 8.64 2.77 41.88
N ILE A 311 8.86 2.55 40.58
CA ILE A 311 9.94 1.71 40.03
C ILE A 311 10.78 2.51 39.04
N LYS A 312 12.01 2.05 38.75
CA LYS A 312 12.87 2.74 37.78
C LYS A 312 12.37 2.50 36.35
N GLN A 313 12.46 3.51 35.47
CA GLN A 313 12.00 3.42 34.07
C GLN A 313 12.52 2.17 33.32
N TYR A 314 13.79 1.79 33.50
CA TYR A 314 14.35 0.60 32.86
C TYR A 314 13.67 -0.70 33.33
N GLN A 315 13.10 -0.73 34.54
CA GLN A 315 12.38 -1.89 35.07
C GLN A 315 11.01 -2.04 34.40
N VAL A 316 10.35 -0.92 34.03
CA VAL A 316 9.11 -0.92 33.23
C VAL A 316 9.36 -1.56 31.87
N SER A 317 10.41 -1.11 31.16
CA SER A 317 10.79 -1.65 29.84
C SER A 317 11.13 -3.15 29.90
N ARG A 318 11.89 -3.58 30.92
CA ARG A 318 12.22 -5.00 31.13
C ARG A 318 10.98 -5.84 31.43
N LYS A 319 10.06 -5.36 32.27
CA LYS A 319 8.81 -6.07 32.59
C LYS A 319 7.91 -6.20 31.37
N LEU A 320 7.72 -5.13 30.58
CA LEU A 320 6.96 -5.19 29.32
C LEU A 320 7.57 -6.19 28.32
N SER A 321 8.90 -6.22 28.22
CA SER A 321 9.61 -7.16 27.34
C SER A 321 9.41 -8.61 27.77
N ARG A 322 9.47 -8.89 29.08
CA ARG A 322 9.20 -10.23 29.63
C ARG A 322 7.76 -10.69 29.39
N ILE A 323 6.79 -9.79 29.58
CA ILE A 323 5.38 -10.10 29.30
C ILE A 323 5.18 -10.46 27.83
N ARG A 324 5.77 -9.68 26.91
CA ARG A 324 5.72 -9.99 25.46
C ARG A 324 6.35 -11.34 25.13
N GLN A 325 7.50 -11.65 25.73
CA GLN A 325 8.14 -12.95 25.56
C GLN A 325 7.26 -14.09 26.06
N GLN A 326 6.57 -13.90 27.19
CA GLN A 326 5.66 -14.91 27.74
C GLN A 326 4.44 -15.14 26.83
N LEU A 327 3.82 -14.07 26.30
CA LEU A 327 2.71 -14.19 25.34
C LEU A 327 3.14 -14.88 24.04
N LEU A 328 4.35 -14.56 23.56
CA LEU A 328 4.92 -15.16 22.38
C LEU A 328 5.25 -16.65 22.58
N LEU A 329 5.73 -17.04 23.77
CA LEU A 329 5.93 -18.45 24.12
C LEU A 329 4.60 -19.21 24.16
N SER A 330 3.53 -18.63 24.72
CA SER A 330 2.21 -19.24 24.74
C SER A 330 1.64 -19.47 23.34
N ILE A 331 1.80 -18.50 22.43
CA ILE A 331 1.40 -18.67 21.03
C ILE A 331 2.28 -19.71 20.33
N ALA A 332 3.59 -19.71 20.63
CA ALA A 332 4.50 -20.66 20.01
C ALA A 332 4.19 -22.10 20.40
N GLN A 333 3.90 -22.32 21.67
CA GLN A 333 3.48 -23.62 22.20
C GLN A 333 2.14 -24.05 21.58
N TRP A 334 1.14 -23.17 21.55
CA TRP A 334 -0.14 -23.47 20.90
C TRP A 334 0.00 -23.79 19.41
N SER A 335 0.84 -23.03 18.68
CA SER A 335 1.12 -23.25 17.26
C SER A 335 1.79 -24.61 17.02
N GLN A 336 2.71 -25.00 17.90
CA GLN A 336 3.40 -26.28 17.79
C GLN A 336 2.46 -27.47 18.10
N GLU A 337 1.57 -27.30 19.08
CA GLU A 337 0.61 -28.32 19.51
C GLU A 337 -0.58 -28.47 18.53
N SER A 338 -1.10 -27.37 17.98
CA SER A 338 -2.32 -27.37 17.16
C SER A 338 -2.07 -27.41 15.66
N LEU A 339 -0.95 -26.85 15.19
CA LEU A 339 -0.65 -26.75 13.75
C LEU A 339 0.59 -27.57 13.33
N HIS A 340 1.31 -28.16 14.28
CA HIS A 340 2.56 -28.90 14.04
C HIS A 340 3.64 -28.11 13.26
N ILE A 341 3.56 -26.76 13.29
CA ILE A 341 4.51 -25.88 12.60
C ILE A 341 5.71 -25.61 13.52
N SER A 342 6.91 -25.90 13.05
CA SER A 342 8.17 -25.54 13.72
C SER A 342 8.47 -24.06 13.49
N MET A 343 8.62 -23.28 14.56
CA MET A 343 8.73 -21.83 14.46
C MET A 343 10.17 -21.35 14.21
N GLU A 344 10.40 -20.74 13.07
CA GLU A 344 11.66 -20.08 12.73
C GLU A 344 11.77 -18.67 13.36
N SER A 345 13.00 -18.18 13.61
CA SER A 345 13.24 -16.89 14.28
C SER A 345 12.60 -15.67 13.58
N ALA A 346 12.40 -15.75 12.26
CA ALA A 346 11.76 -14.69 11.48
C ALA A 346 10.24 -14.63 11.75
N VAL A 347 9.61 -15.80 11.87
CA VAL A 347 8.17 -15.95 12.19
C VAL A 347 7.88 -15.49 13.61
N LEU A 348 8.80 -15.72 14.55
CA LEU A 348 8.69 -15.22 15.93
C LEU A 348 8.75 -13.69 15.98
N ALA A 349 9.58 -13.04 15.16
CA ALA A 349 9.66 -11.58 15.11
C ALA A 349 8.37 -10.95 14.56
N SER A 350 7.80 -11.52 13.48
CA SER A 350 6.51 -11.05 12.93
C SER A 350 5.35 -11.28 13.89
N ILE A 351 5.33 -12.40 14.60
CA ILE A 351 4.30 -12.68 15.62
C ILE A 351 4.42 -11.70 16.80
N SER A 352 5.64 -11.34 17.21
CA SER A 352 5.84 -10.32 18.25
C SER A 352 5.26 -8.96 17.86
N GLU A 353 5.35 -8.57 16.59
CA GLU A 353 4.73 -7.33 16.09
C GLU A 353 3.20 -7.45 16.10
N LEU A 354 2.64 -8.57 15.63
CA LEU A 354 1.20 -8.81 15.62
C LEU A 354 0.58 -8.86 17.03
N ILE A 355 1.27 -9.44 18.01
CA ILE A 355 0.82 -9.42 19.43
C ILE A 355 0.78 -7.97 19.93
N HIS A 356 1.75 -7.14 19.56
CA HIS A 356 1.77 -5.74 19.96
C HIS A 356 0.57 -4.98 19.38
N GLU A 357 0.28 -5.19 18.09
CA GLU A 357 -0.89 -4.59 17.42
C GLU A 357 -2.21 -5.08 18.01
N TRP A 358 -2.32 -6.38 18.31
CA TRP A 358 -3.51 -6.94 18.95
C TRP A 358 -3.73 -6.37 20.36
N LEU A 359 -2.68 -6.27 21.18
CA LEU A 359 -2.76 -5.64 22.50
C LEU A 359 -3.17 -4.16 22.40
N GLN A 360 -2.63 -3.42 21.42
CA GLN A 360 -3.07 -2.04 21.18
C GLN A 360 -4.56 -1.97 20.84
N ARG A 361 -5.06 -2.88 19.98
CA ARG A 361 -6.48 -2.92 19.60
C ARG A 361 -7.38 -3.31 20.78
N ARG A 362 -6.97 -4.29 21.59
CA ARG A 362 -7.73 -4.84 22.73
C ARG A 362 -7.92 -3.84 23.87
N TYR A 363 -6.91 -3.01 24.11
CA TYR A 363 -6.90 -2.02 25.19
C TYR A 363 -7.21 -0.59 24.72
N ARG A 364 -7.39 -0.36 23.41
CA ARG A 364 -7.84 0.93 22.91
C ARG A 364 -9.20 1.26 23.54
N PRO A 365 -9.36 2.41 24.21
CA PRO A 365 -10.66 2.81 24.71
C PRO A 365 -11.61 2.99 23.52
N GLU A 366 -12.80 2.37 23.58
CA GLU A 366 -13.95 2.75 22.75
C GLU A 366 -14.31 4.21 23.09
N LEU A 367 -13.58 5.17 22.51
CA LEU A 367 -14.04 6.54 22.43
C LEU A 367 -15.18 6.57 21.41
N LEU A 368 -16.39 6.73 21.94
CA LEU A 368 -17.70 6.95 21.30
C LEU A 368 -18.50 5.69 20.94
N LYS A 369 -19.07 5.04 21.98
CA LYS A 369 -20.49 4.69 21.93
C LYS A 369 -21.26 5.85 22.57
N GLU A 370 -21.71 6.80 21.75
CA GLU A 370 -22.85 7.63 22.16
C GLU A 370 -24.11 6.75 22.11
N PRO A 371 -24.99 6.83 23.11
CA PRO A 371 -26.25 6.10 23.10
C PRO A 371 -27.27 6.84 22.21
N GLU A 372 -27.82 6.15 21.22
CA GLU A 372 -29.20 6.38 20.77
C GLU A 372 -30.04 5.15 21.09
#